data_AF-A0A950ZNI7-F1
#
_entry.id   AF-A0A950ZNI7-F1
#
_cell.length_a   1.000
_cell.length_b   1.000
_cell.length_c   1.000
_cell.angle_alpha   90.00
_cell.angle_beta   90.00
_cell.angle_gamma   90.00
#
_symmetry.space_group_name_H-M   'P 1'
#
loop_
_entity.id
_entity.type
_entity.pdbx_description
1 polymer ?
#
loop_
_entity_poly.entity_id
_entity_poly.type
_entity_poly.pdbx_seq_one_letter_code
_entity_poly.pdbx_strand_id
1 'polypeptide(L)'
;MVGEKLRSIRLGQKRSLADVAGEANISVATLSRIENDKQTLDIAMFLMLARVLEVLPHELLGDLGGNGDGDGVDPLVRKIAGFDGHARTALWRALADASRRAQTDRPRRARLREISEYVEELLAQLEFVREELDAVRRRLRER
;
A
#
# COMPACT_ATOMS: atom_id res chain seq x y z
N MET A 1 11.53 0.29 -20.61
CA MET A 1 10.52 1.38 -20.58
C MET A 1 9.80 1.40 -19.22
N VAL A 2 8.84 2.31 -18.95
CA VAL A 2 8.16 2.41 -17.64
C VAL A 2 7.45 1.09 -17.26
N GLY A 3 6.82 0.40 -18.22
CA GLY A 3 6.14 -0.88 -17.96
C GLY A 3 7.09 -1.99 -17.48
N GLU A 4 8.23 -2.12 -18.15
CA GLU A 4 9.31 -3.03 -17.76
C GLU A 4 9.88 -2.71 -16.37
N LYS A 5 10.05 -1.42 -16.03
CA LYS A 5 10.52 -0.99 -14.70
C LYS A 5 9.51 -1.39 -13.63
N LEU A 6 8.23 -1.16 -13.88
CA LEU A 6 7.10 -1.59 -13.04
C LEU A 6 7.16 -3.11 -12.76
N ARG A 7 7.36 -3.91 -13.80
CA ARG A 7 7.51 -5.36 -13.70
C ARG A 7 8.72 -5.74 -12.85
N SER A 8 9.88 -5.11 -13.07
CA SER A 8 11.10 -5.41 -12.31
C SER A 8 10.94 -5.13 -10.80
N ILE A 9 10.31 -4.00 -10.44
CA ILE A 9 10.06 -3.63 -9.05
C ILE A 9 9.09 -4.61 -8.41
N ARG A 10 7.98 -4.92 -9.09
CA ARG A 10 6.99 -5.90 -8.61
C ARG A 10 7.63 -7.26 -8.33
N LEU A 11 8.46 -7.75 -9.26
CA LEU A 11 9.17 -9.02 -9.10
C LEU A 11 10.21 -8.95 -7.98
N GLY A 12 10.92 -7.83 -7.83
CA GLY A 12 11.86 -7.59 -6.73
C GLY A 12 11.17 -7.63 -5.36
N GLN A 13 9.93 -7.15 -5.28
CA GLN A 13 9.08 -7.24 -4.07
C GLN A 13 8.40 -8.60 -3.89
N LYS A 14 8.63 -9.56 -4.80
CA LYS A 14 7.98 -10.89 -4.82
C LYS A 14 6.44 -10.83 -4.85
N ARG A 15 5.87 -9.76 -5.40
CA ARG A 15 4.42 -9.57 -5.48
C ARG A 15 3.86 -10.16 -6.77
N SER A 16 2.71 -10.82 -6.70
CA SER A 16 2.05 -11.33 -7.90
C SER A 16 1.36 -10.18 -8.67
N LEU A 17 1.06 -10.41 -9.95
CA LEU A 17 0.23 -9.49 -10.73
C LEU A 17 -1.15 -9.28 -10.08
N ALA A 18 -1.72 -10.32 -9.47
CA ALA A 18 -3.02 -10.24 -8.81
C ALA A 18 -2.98 -9.33 -7.58
N ASP A 19 -1.92 -9.42 -6.78
CA ASP A 19 -1.78 -8.61 -5.57
C ASP A 19 -1.68 -7.12 -5.88
N VAL A 20 -0.82 -6.76 -6.85
CA VAL A 20 -0.64 -5.36 -7.26
C VAL A 20 -1.87 -4.82 -7.97
N ALA A 21 -2.47 -5.60 -8.87
CA ALA A 21 -3.68 -5.18 -9.58
C ALA A 21 -4.86 -5.01 -8.62
N GLY A 22 -5.00 -5.90 -7.64
CA GLY A 22 -6.03 -5.82 -6.60
C GLY A 22 -5.89 -4.57 -5.74
N GLU A 23 -4.68 -4.25 -5.29
CA GLU A 23 -4.43 -3.03 -4.50
C GLU A 23 -4.57 -1.74 -5.32
N ALA A 24 -4.22 -1.80 -6.61
CA ALA A 24 -4.42 -0.73 -7.58
C ALA A 24 -5.88 -0.61 -8.06
N ASN A 25 -6.78 -1.50 -7.66
CA ASN A 25 -8.16 -1.56 -8.14
C ASN A 25 -8.26 -1.57 -9.69
N ILE A 26 -7.40 -2.34 -10.35
CA ILE A 26 -7.41 -2.57 -11.79
C ILE A 26 -7.47 -4.06 -12.12
N SER A 27 -7.82 -4.38 -13.36
CA SER A 27 -7.78 -5.76 -13.81
C SER A 27 -6.33 -6.26 -13.94
N VAL A 28 -6.12 -7.54 -13.62
CA VAL A 28 -4.83 -8.23 -13.85
C VAL A 28 -4.39 -8.12 -15.31
N ALA A 29 -5.35 -8.19 -16.25
CA ALA A 29 -5.09 -8.03 -17.67
C ALA A 29 -4.60 -6.61 -18.02
N THR A 30 -5.14 -5.58 -17.36
CA THR A 30 -4.68 -4.18 -17.53
C THR A 30 -3.25 -4.04 -17.07
N LEU A 31 -2.92 -4.50 -15.86
CA LEU A 31 -1.55 -4.44 -15.34
C LEU A 31 -0.57 -5.24 -16.23
N SER A 32 -0.97 -6.42 -16.68
CA SER A 32 -0.16 -7.24 -17.60
C SER A 32 0.09 -6.52 -18.93
N ARG A 33 -0.90 -5.85 -19.52
CA ARG A 33 -0.69 -5.08 -20.75
C ARG A 33 0.25 -3.90 -20.52
N ILE A 34 0.13 -3.20 -19.39
CA ILE A 34 1.03 -2.11 -19.01
C ILE A 34 2.47 -2.61 -18.85
N GLU A 35 2.69 -3.70 -18.11
CA GLU A 35 4.01 -4.27 -17.86
C GLU A 35 4.72 -4.80 -19.11
N ASN A 36 3.96 -5.12 -20.16
CA ASN A 36 4.47 -5.57 -21.46
C ASN A 36 4.45 -4.47 -22.53
N ASP A 37 4.30 -3.20 -22.13
CA ASP A 37 4.26 -2.02 -23.01
C ASP A 37 3.18 -2.11 -24.13
N LYS A 38 2.12 -2.90 -23.91
CA LYS A 38 0.98 -3.07 -24.82
C LYS A 38 -0.15 -2.07 -24.59
N GLN A 39 -0.08 -1.30 -23.50
CA GLN A 39 -1.06 -0.29 -23.15
C GLN A 39 -0.33 0.93 -22.57
N THR A 40 -0.68 2.12 -23.05
CA THR A 40 -0.15 3.37 -22.51
C THR A 40 -0.70 3.62 -21.11
N LEU A 41 0.15 4.19 -20.27
CA LEU A 41 -0.15 4.46 -18.87
C LEU A 41 -0.57 5.92 -18.72
N ASP A 42 -1.79 6.15 -18.22
CA ASP A 42 -2.21 7.49 -17.84
C ASP A 42 -1.51 7.94 -16.54
N ILE A 43 -1.47 9.26 -16.29
CA ILE A 43 -0.71 9.79 -15.15
C ILE A 43 -1.33 9.42 -13.79
N ALA A 44 -2.66 9.27 -13.71
CA ALA A 44 -3.33 8.93 -12.47
C ALA A 44 -3.03 7.46 -12.09
N MET A 45 -3.11 6.57 -13.07
CA MET A 45 -2.73 5.16 -12.98
C MET A 45 -1.25 5.00 -12.66
N PHE A 46 -0.39 5.81 -13.28
CA PHE A 46 1.04 5.83 -12.99
C PHE A 46 1.33 6.16 -11.53
N LEU A 47 0.78 7.27 -11.02
CA LEU A 47 0.97 7.67 -9.63
C LEU A 47 0.38 6.67 -8.64
N MET A 48 -0.75 6.06 -9.01
CA MET A 48 -1.38 5.03 -8.20
C MET A 48 -0.52 3.76 -8.13
N LEU A 49 0.02 3.29 -9.26
CA LEU A 49 0.94 2.15 -9.28
C LEU A 49 2.25 2.44 -8.54
N ALA A 50 2.79 3.65 -8.64
CA ALA A 50 3.95 4.09 -7.86
C ALA A 50 3.68 3.98 -6.35
N ARG A 51 2.51 4.46 -5.92
CA ARG A 51 2.07 4.35 -4.53
C ARG A 51 1.90 2.90 -4.08
N VAL A 52 1.23 2.05 -4.87
CA VAL A 52 0.99 0.64 -4.53
C VAL A 52 2.30 -0.13 -4.42
N LEU A 53 3.27 0.19 -5.27
CA LEU A 53 4.61 -0.38 -5.24
C LEU A 53 5.53 0.32 -4.22
N GLU A 54 5.04 1.28 -3.45
CA GLU A 54 5.81 2.02 -2.43
C GLU A 54 7.13 2.61 -2.97
N VAL A 55 7.10 3.08 -4.22
CA VAL A 55 8.26 3.69 -4.90
C VAL A 55 7.96 5.12 -5.29
N LEU A 56 9.01 5.93 -5.35
CA LEU A 56 8.86 7.32 -5.78
C LEU A 56 8.61 7.36 -7.29
N PRO A 57 7.70 8.21 -7.79
CA PRO A 57 7.37 8.25 -9.22
C PRO A 57 8.60 8.46 -10.12
N HIS A 58 9.61 9.23 -9.69
CA HIS A 58 10.83 9.42 -10.49
C HIS A 58 11.66 8.13 -10.64
N GLU A 59 11.61 7.20 -9.68
CA GLU A 59 12.32 5.91 -9.76
C GLU A 59 11.73 4.99 -10.84
N LEU A 60 10.44 5.12 -11.13
CA LEU A 60 9.74 4.39 -12.19
C LEU A 60 10.01 4.95 -13.59
N LEU A 61 10.33 6.24 -13.69
CA LEU A 61 10.67 6.88 -14.96
C LEU A 61 12.08 6.49 -15.44
N GLY A 62 12.88 5.87 -14.58
CA GLY A 62 14.27 5.53 -14.88
C GLY A 62 15.11 6.78 -15.11
N ASP A 63 16.35 6.57 -15.55
CA ASP A 63 17.32 7.62 -15.81
C ASP A 63 16.99 8.43 -17.09
N LEU A 64 15.81 9.05 -17.12
CA LEU A 64 15.59 10.25 -17.92
C LEU A 64 16.46 11.43 -17.40
N GLY A 65 17.25 11.19 -16.35
CA GLY A 65 18.29 12.04 -15.79
C GLY A 65 19.69 11.79 -16.33
N GLY A 66 19.82 11.24 -17.55
CA GLY A 66 21.07 11.32 -18.29
C GLY A 66 21.49 12.77 -18.52
N ASN A 67 22.32 13.27 -17.61
CA ASN A 67 23.21 14.43 -17.71
C ASN A 67 22.64 15.73 -18.31
N GLY A 68 22.38 16.72 -17.45
CA GLY A 68 22.39 18.13 -17.84
C GLY A 68 21.10 18.89 -17.53
N ASP A 69 21.00 19.42 -16.32
CA ASP A 69 20.98 20.88 -16.10
C ASP A 69 20.56 21.17 -14.66
N GLY A 70 21.37 21.99 -13.98
CA GLY A 70 21.34 22.28 -12.54
C GLY A 70 20.15 23.13 -12.10
N ASP A 71 18.94 22.60 -12.26
CA ASP A 71 17.71 23.17 -11.73
C ASP A 71 16.97 22.02 -11.04
N GLY A 72 17.15 21.90 -9.72
CA GLY A 72 16.75 20.77 -8.87
C GLY A 72 15.24 20.53 -8.75
N VAL A 73 14.48 20.79 -9.80
CA VAL A 73 13.05 20.57 -9.90
C VAL A 73 12.80 19.18 -10.47
N ASP A 74 12.15 18.33 -9.67
CA ASP A 74 11.76 16.97 -10.04
C ASP A 74 11.05 16.96 -11.43
N PRO A 75 11.45 16.09 -12.38
CA PRO A 75 10.81 15.99 -13.69
C PRO A 75 9.30 15.75 -13.63
N LEU A 76 8.80 15.15 -12.55
CA LEU A 76 7.38 15.01 -12.27
C LEU A 76 6.71 16.38 -12.02
N VAL A 77 7.37 17.27 -11.28
CA VAL A 77 6.89 18.63 -11.00
C VAL A 77 6.80 19.43 -12.29
N ARG A 78 7.80 19.32 -13.18
CA ARG A 78 7.74 19.94 -14.52
C ARG A 78 6.55 19.42 -15.33
N LYS A 79 6.30 18.11 -15.29
CA LYS A 79 5.19 17.49 -16.01
C LYS A 79 3.83 17.92 -15.46
N ILE A 80 3.67 18.00 -14.15
CA ILE A 80 2.44 18.47 -13.50
C ILE A 80 2.22 19.97 -13.74
N ALA A 81 3.29 20.78 -13.72
CA ALA A 81 3.21 22.20 -14.03
C ALA A 81 2.76 22.46 -15.47
N GLY A 82 3.12 21.58 -16.42
CA GLY A 82 2.69 21.64 -17.82
C GLY A 82 1.22 21.29 -18.07
N PHE A 83 0.48 20.80 -17.07
CA PHE A 83 -0.96 20.51 -17.23
C PHE A 83 -1.77 21.81 -17.19
N ASP A 84 -2.86 21.85 -17.96
CA ASP A 84 -3.84 22.95 -17.87
C ASP A 84 -4.49 23.01 -16.47
N GLY A 85 -5.04 24.17 -16.11
CA GLY A 85 -5.61 24.40 -14.77
C GLY A 85 -6.74 23.42 -14.40
N HIS A 86 -7.54 22.98 -15.38
CA HIS A 86 -8.63 22.04 -15.15
C HIS A 86 -8.11 20.61 -14.95
N ALA A 87 -7.14 20.19 -15.76
CA ALA A 87 -6.46 18.90 -15.66
C ALA A 87 -5.72 18.77 -14.32
N ARG A 88 -5.06 19.83 -13.85
CA ARG A 88 -4.45 19.86 -12.50
C ARG A 88 -5.51 19.71 -11.41
N THR A 89 -6.62 20.43 -11.51
CA THR A 89 -7.70 20.36 -10.50
C THR A 89 -8.35 18.97 -10.47
N ALA A 90 -8.57 18.35 -11.64
CA ALA A 90 -9.10 17.00 -11.75
C ALA A 90 -8.15 15.97 -11.13
N LEU A 91 -6.85 16.10 -11.39
CA LEU A 91 -5.81 15.26 -10.77
C LEU A 91 -5.84 15.38 -9.24
N TRP A 92 -5.89 16.60 -8.71
CA TRP A 92 -5.95 16.82 -7.26
C TRP A 92 -7.21 16.23 -6.62
N ARG A 93 -8.37 16.33 -7.29
CA ARG A 93 -9.61 15.69 -6.80
C ARG A 93 -9.49 14.17 -6.78
N ALA A 94 -8.98 13.56 -7.86
CA ALA A 94 -8.80 12.12 -7.95
C ALA A 94 -7.84 11.60 -6.86
N LEU A 95 -6.74 12.32 -6.61
CA LEU A 95 -5.80 11.98 -5.53
C LEU A 95 -6.43 12.13 -4.13
N ALA A 96 -7.20 13.19 -3.90
CA ALA A 96 -7.89 13.39 -2.63
C ALA A 96 -8.95 12.29 -2.36
N ASP A 97 -9.68 11.87 -3.38
CA ASP A 97 -10.65 10.78 -3.28
C ASP A 97 -9.99 9.43 -3.04
N ALA A 98 -8.88 9.15 -3.73
CA ALA A 98 -8.10 7.93 -3.51
C ALA A 98 -7.47 7.89 -2.10
N SER A 99 -7.04 9.04 -1.57
CA SER A 99 -6.53 9.16 -0.19
C SER A 99 -7.63 8.89 0.84
N ARG A 100 -8.82 9.49 0.67
CA ARG A 100 -9.97 9.27 1.56
C ARG A 100 -10.40 7.81 1.61
N ARG A 101 -10.51 7.13 0.47
CA ARG A 101 -10.88 5.70 0.40
C ARG A 101 -9.86 4.80 1.09
N ALA A 102 -8.57 5.07 0.89
CA ALA A 102 -7.50 4.34 1.56
C ALA A 102 -7.47 4.58 3.08
N GLN A 103 -7.87 5.77 3.55
CA GLN A 103 -8.03 6.06 4.98
C GLN A 103 -9.24 5.36 5.60
N THR A 104 -10.34 5.16 4.87
CA THR A 104 -11.52 4.48 5.41
C THR A 104 -11.37 2.97 5.56
N ASP A 105 -10.50 2.33 4.79
CA ASP A 105 -10.27 0.87 4.86
C ASP A 105 -9.24 0.44 5.93
N ARG A 106 -8.35 1.35 6.38
CA ARG A 106 -7.32 1.06 7.38
C ARG A 106 -7.80 0.92 8.85
N PRO A 107 -8.79 1.66 9.39
CA PRO A 107 -9.07 1.64 10.83
C PRO A 107 -9.90 0.43 11.28
N ARG A 108 -10.68 -0.18 10.39
CA ARG A 108 -11.59 -1.26 10.79
C ARG A 108 -10.86 -2.59 11.03
N ARG A 109 -9.82 -2.89 10.23
CA ARG A 109 -9.00 -4.11 10.39
C ARG A 109 -8.00 -4.01 11.54
N ALA A 110 -7.40 -2.85 11.77
CA ALA A 110 -6.47 -2.65 12.88
C ALA A 110 -7.18 -2.74 14.25
N ARG A 111 -8.33 -2.08 14.38
CA ARG A 111 -9.13 -2.09 15.63
C ARG A 111 -9.67 -3.49 15.97
N LEU A 112 -10.05 -4.29 14.98
CA LEU A 112 -10.51 -5.66 15.22
C LEU A 112 -9.38 -6.58 15.68
N ARG A 113 -8.14 -6.38 15.21
CA ARG A 113 -6.97 -7.14 15.68
C ARG A 113 -6.61 -6.79 17.12
N GLU A 114 -6.58 -5.49 17.43
CA GLU A 114 -6.31 -5.01 18.79
C GLU A 114 -7.34 -5.57 19.80
N ILE A 115 -8.63 -5.57 19.45
CA ILE A 115 -9.67 -6.18 20.30
C ILE A 115 -9.46 -7.68 20.47
N SER A 116 -9.04 -8.39 19.41
CA SER A 116 -8.75 -9.83 19.49
C SER A 116 -7.58 -10.13 20.42
N GLU A 117 -6.51 -9.33 20.34
CA GLU A 117 -5.32 -9.47 21.20
C GLU A 117 -5.68 -9.26 22.68
N TYR A 118 -6.47 -8.23 23.01
CA TYR A 118 -6.95 -8.02 24.38
C TYR A 118 -7.84 -9.17 24.91
N VAL A 119 -8.67 -9.76 24.05
CA VAL A 119 -9.52 -10.90 24.44
C VAL A 119 -8.68 -12.14 24.73
N GLU A 120 -7.66 -12.42 23.91
CA GLU A 120 -6.74 -13.54 24.14
C GLU A 120 -5.96 -13.38 25.45
N GLU A 121 -5.48 -12.17 25.76
CA GLU A 121 -4.78 -11.91 27.02
C GLU A 121 -5.69 -12.13 28.24
N LEU A 122 -6.92 -11.62 28.21
CA LEU A 122 -7.87 -11.81 29.31
C LEU A 122 -8.23 -13.28 29.55
N LEU A 123 -8.34 -14.06 28.48
CA LEU A 123 -8.58 -15.50 28.60
C LEU A 123 -7.41 -16.23 29.26
N ALA A 124 -6.17 -15.89 28.90
CA ALA A 124 -4.98 -16.43 29.54
C ALA A 124 -4.90 -16.07 31.03
N GLN A 125 -5.25 -14.83 31.40
CA GLN A 125 -5.30 -14.40 32.81
C GLN A 125 -6.37 -15.16 33.60
N LEU A 126 -7.56 -15.39 33.01
CA LEU A 126 -8.61 -16.17 33.66
C LEU A 126 -8.21 -17.63 33.85
N GLU A 127 -7.51 -18.23 32.89
CA GLU A 127 -7.01 -19.60 33.01
C GLU A 127 -5.99 -19.72 34.15
N PHE A 128 -5.06 -18.78 34.25
CA PHE A 128 -4.10 -18.72 35.35
C PHE A 128 -4.77 -18.61 36.73
N VAL A 129 -5.76 -17.71 36.87
CA VAL A 129 -6.50 -17.56 38.14
C VAL A 129 -7.25 -18.85 38.50
N ARG A 130 -7.79 -19.56 37.51
CA ARG A 130 -8.46 -20.85 37.75
C ARG A 130 -7.48 -21.89 38.28
N GLU A 131 -6.28 -21.98 37.71
CA GLU A 131 -5.24 -22.92 38.15
C GLU A 131 -4.77 -22.62 39.58
N GLU A 132 -4.57 -21.35 39.92
CA GLU A 132 -4.20 -20.92 41.27
C GLU A 132 -5.29 -21.28 42.30
N LEU A 133 -6.56 -21.06 41.97
CA LEU A 133 -7.68 -21.44 42.83
C LEU A 133 -7.75 -22.95 43.05
N ASP A 134 -7.52 -23.75 42.01
CA ASP A 134 -7.48 -25.20 42.12
C ASP A 134 -6.30 -25.68 42.99
N ALA A 135 -5.13 -25.04 42.87
CA ALA A 135 -3.97 -25.33 43.70
C ALA A 135 -4.22 -25.04 45.18
N VAL A 136 -4.81 -23.88 45.49
CA VAL A 136 -5.22 -23.52 46.86
C VAL A 136 -6.23 -24.51 47.42
N ARG A 137 -7.24 -24.90 46.62
CA ARG A 137 -8.26 -25.88 47.02
C ARG A 137 -7.66 -27.26 47.32
N ARG A 138 -6.66 -27.71 46.55
CA ARG A 138 -5.95 -28.97 46.82
C ARG A 138 -5.20 -28.90 48.15
N ARG A 139 -4.43 -27.83 48.39
CA ARG A 139 -3.70 -27.63 49.66
C ARG A 139 -4.61 -27.60 50.89
N LEU A 140 -5.82 -27.04 50.76
CA LEU A 140 -6.81 -27.02 51.85
C LEU A 140 -7.45 -28.39 52.11
N ARG A 141 -7.46 -29.31 51.14
CA ARG A 141 -7.98 -30.68 51.32
C ARG A 141 -6.95 -31.65 51.91
N GLU A 142 -5.67 -31.32 51.81
CA GLU A 142 -4.55 -32.12 52.34
C GLU A 142 -4.20 -31.78 53.80
N ARG A 143 -4.86 -30.77 54.39
CA ARG A 143 -4.81 -30.40 55.82
C ARG A 143 -6.05 -30.88 56.55
#